data_AF-A0A6I2KSQ3-F1
#
_entry.id   AF-A0A6I2KSQ3-F1
#
_cell.length_a   1.000
_cell.length_b   1.000
_cell.length_c   1.000
_cell.angle_alpha   90.00
_cell.angle_beta   90.00
_cell.angle_gamma   90.00
#
_symmetry.space_group_name_H-M   'P 1'
#
loop_
_entity.id
_entity.type
_entity.pdbx_description
1 polymer ?
#
loop_
_entity_poly.entity_id
_entity_poly.type
_entity_poly.pdbx_seq_one_letter_code
_entity_poly.pdbx_strand_id
1 'polypeptide(L)' 'MKFELENGRPRDGDLVRMNGKPDGPIMEVLAAELGEEHDWEGVRNGIYCTWEVEGESIFEVFRPGQLVIVDRPGD' A
#
# COMPACT_ATOMS: atom_id res chain seq x y z
N MET A 1 -16.33 -3.21 -7.56
CA MET A 1 -16.01 -1.77 -7.66
C MET A 1 -14.55 -1.67 -8.06
N LYS A 2 -14.17 -0.81 -9.00
CA LYS A 2 -12.76 -0.62 -9.37
C LYS A 2 -12.36 0.76 -8.87
N PHE A 3 -11.61 0.80 -7.78
CA PHE A 3 -11.06 2.06 -7.28
C PHE A 3 -9.91 2.48 -8.20
N GLU A 4 -9.89 3.75 -8.59
CA GLU A 4 -8.80 4.29 -9.39
C GLU A 4 -7.66 4.74 -8.48
N LEU A 5 -6.42 4.49 -8.92
CA LEU A 5 -5.20 4.95 -8.28
C LEU A 5 -4.77 6.27 -8.93
N GLU A 6 -4.39 7.25 -8.12
CA GLU A 6 -3.84 8.51 -8.63
C GLU A 6 -2.32 8.38 -8.74
N ASN A 7 -1.77 8.55 -9.95
CA ASN A 7 -0.34 8.32 -10.21
C ASN A 7 0.18 6.94 -9.76
N GLY A 8 -0.70 5.93 -9.77
CA GLY A 8 -0.37 4.58 -9.29
C GLY A 8 -0.35 4.43 -7.76
N ARG A 9 -0.80 5.45 -7.02
CA ARG A 9 -0.86 5.45 -5.56
C ARG A 9 -2.30 5.30 -5.03
N PRO A 10 -2.49 4.51 -3.96
CA PRO A 10 -3.71 4.52 -3.17
C PRO A 10 -3.75 5.75 -2.24
N ARG A 11 -4.84 5.93 -1.50
CA ARG A 11 -4.95 6.96 -0.44
C ARG A 11 -4.52 6.39 0.91
N ASP A 12 -4.18 7.28 1.85
CA ASP A 12 -4.03 6.92 3.25
C ASP A 12 -5.34 6.29 3.77
N GLY A 13 -5.23 5.16 4.47
CA GLY A 13 -6.34 4.37 4.98
C GLY A 13 -6.98 3.40 3.97
N ASP A 14 -6.61 3.45 2.67
CA ASP A 14 -7.06 2.43 1.72
C ASP A 14 -6.53 1.05 2.13
N LEU A 15 -7.38 0.02 1.98
CA LEU A 15 -6.96 -1.36 2.10
C LEU A 15 -6.51 -1.87 0.73
N VAL A 16 -5.29 -2.40 0.67
CA VAL A 16 -4.61 -2.75 -0.58
C VAL A 16 -4.04 -4.16 -0.55
N ARG A 17 -3.75 -4.68 -1.74
CA ARG A 17 -3.02 -5.94 -1.94
C ARG A 17 -2.03 -5.77 -3.07
N MET A 18 -0.95 -6.54 -3.06
CA MET A 18 -0.01 -6.54 -4.18
C MET A 18 -0.67 -7.01 -5.48
N ASN A 19 -0.44 -6.27 -6.56
CA ASN A 19 -0.94 -6.59 -7.90
C ASN A 19 -0.37 -7.95 -8.36
N GLY A 20 -1.23 -8.80 -8.93
CA GLY A 20 -0.88 -10.16 -9.36
C GLY A 20 -0.72 -11.18 -8.23
N LYS A 21 -1.02 -10.83 -6.97
CA LYS A 21 -1.02 -11.74 -5.82
C LYS A 21 -2.42 -11.79 -5.20
N PRO A 22 -3.41 -12.48 -5.81
CA PRO A 22 -4.80 -12.48 -5.33
C PRO A 22 -4.94 -13.03 -3.90
N ASP A 23 -4.06 -13.94 -3.48
CA ASP A 23 -4.06 -14.54 -2.14
C ASP A 23 -3.07 -13.88 -1.17
N GLY A 24 -2.49 -12.74 -1.56
CA GLY A 24 -1.58 -11.96 -0.72
C GLY A 24 -2.30 -11.28 0.47
N PRO A 25 -1.52 -10.78 1.45
CA PRO A 25 -2.08 -10.08 2.60
C PRO A 25 -2.88 -8.84 2.15
N ILE A 26 -3.91 -8.50 2.93
CA ILE A 26 -4.56 -7.19 2.85
C ILE A 26 -3.78 -6.27 3.78
N MET A 27 -3.35 -5.15 3.24
CA MET A 27 -2.49 -4.19 3.93
C MET A 27 -3.21 -2.85 4.02
N GLU A 28 -3.01 -2.13 5.12
CA GLU A 28 -3.47 -0.76 5.30
C GLU A 28 -2.37 0.20 4.84
N VAL A 29 -2.75 1.18 4.03
CA VAL A 29 -1.85 2.27 3.62
C VAL A 29 -1.75 3.29 4.75
N LEU A 30 -0.59 3.40 5.38
CA LEU A 30 -0.33 4.40 6.41
C LEU A 30 0.22 5.71 5.85
N ALA A 31 0.91 5.65 4.71
CA ALA A 31 1.30 6.83 3.94
C ALA A 31 1.41 6.51 2.45
N ALA A 32 0.63 7.19 1.62
CA ALA A 32 0.62 7.06 0.17
C ALA A 32 1.91 7.61 -0.47
N GLU A 33 2.56 8.57 0.17
CA GLU A 33 3.80 9.22 -0.26
C GLU A 33 4.71 9.47 0.93
N LEU A 34 5.82 8.75 1.01
CA LEU A 34 6.82 8.99 2.06
C LEU A 34 7.67 10.24 1.82
N GLY A 35 7.74 10.76 0.60
CA GLY A 35 8.62 11.88 0.22
C GLY A 35 9.92 11.42 -0.47
N GLU A 36 10.54 12.32 -1.24
CA GLU A 36 11.72 12.03 -2.08
C GLU A 36 13.01 11.82 -1.27
N GLU A 37 13.03 12.24 -0.02
CA GLU A 37 14.11 12.03 0.94
C GLU A 37 14.09 10.62 1.56
N HIS A 38 12.97 9.90 1.44
CA HIS A 38 12.82 8.55 1.96
C HIS A 38 13.13 7.52 0.87
N ASP A 39 14.27 6.84 1.04
CA ASP A 39 14.68 5.67 0.24
C ASP A 39 14.72 4.43 1.13
N TRP A 40 13.83 3.49 0.86
CA TRP A 40 13.73 2.22 1.57
C TRP A 40 14.03 1.06 0.62
N GLU A 41 15.17 0.38 0.80
CA GLU A 41 15.58 -0.75 -0.05
C GLU A 41 15.54 -0.45 -1.56
N GLY A 42 15.89 0.78 -1.95
CA GLY A 42 15.82 1.24 -3.34
C GLY A 42 14.42 1.66 -3.76
N VAL A 43 13.49 1.86 -2.83
CA VAL A 43 12.17 2.49 -3.03
C VAL A 43 12.21 3.92 -2.54
N ARG A 44 12.40 4.83 -3.50
CA ARG A 44 12.28 6.27 -3.27
C ARG A 44 10.82 6.71 -3.30
N ASN A 45 10.42 7.52 -2.32
CA ASN A 45 9.05 8.06 -2.21
C ASN A 45 7.99 6.95 -2.34
N GLY A 46 8.20 5.85 -1.61
CA GLY A 46 7.31 4.70 -1.66
C GLY A 46 5.98 4.91 -0.94
N ILE A 47 5.14 3.88 -1.02
CA ILE A 47 3.87 3.76 -0.31
C ILE A 47 4.13 2.87 0.91
N TYR A 48 3.92 3.41 2.11
CA TYR A 48 4.13 2.69 3.36
C TYR A 48 2.86 1.96 3.76
N CYS A 49 2.96 0.63 3.90
CA CYS A 49 1.84 -0.23 4.27
C CYS A 49 2.15 -1.06 5.52
N THR A 50 1.10 -1.41 6.26
CA THR A 50 1.18 -2.31 7.42
C THR A 50 0.11 -3.40 7.33
N TRP A 51 0.36 -4.55 7.95
CA TRP A 51 -0.64 -5.59 8.19
C TRP A 51 -0.26 -6.46 9.38
N GLU A 52 -1.20 -7.28 9.87
CA GLU A 52 -0.94 -8.19 10.99
C GLU A 52 -0.72 -9.63 10.53
N VAL A 53 0.27 -10.29 11.12
CA VAL A 53 0.54 -11.73 10.96
C VAL A 53 0.74 -12.33 12.35
N GLU A 54 -0.14 -13.26 12.75
CA GLU A 54 -0.05 -13.96 14.04
C GLU A 54 0.03 -13.02 15.27
N GLY A 55 -0.55 -11.82 15.16
CA GLY A 55 -0.53 -10.79 16.20
C GLY A 55 0.66 -9.83 16.15
N GLU A 56 1.54 -9.97 15.15
CA GLU A 56 2.67 -9.05 14.91
C GLU A 56 2.38 -8.12 13.74
N SER A 57 2.68 -6.82 13.92
CA SER A 57 2.61 -5.85 12.83
C SER A 57 3.83 -5.97 11.92
N ILE A 58 3.56 -6.26 10.64
CA ILE A 58 4.53 -6.27 9.57
C ILE A 58 4.37 -4.99 8.76
N PHE A 59 5.49 -4.44 8.29
CA PHE A 59 5.49 -3.23 7.48
C PHE A 59 6.35 -3.42 6.23
N GLU A 60 5.94 -2.79 5.12
CA GLU A 60 6.67 -2.82 3.85
C GLU A 60 6.43 -1.53 3.05
N VAL A 61 7.39 -1.19 2.19
CA VAL A 61 7.33 -0.01 1.32
C VAL A 61 7.24 -0.46 -0.14
N PHE A 62 6.19 -0.01 -0.83
CA PHE A 62 5.92 -0.41 -2.22
C PHE A 62 6.12 0.74 -3.20
N ARG A 63 6.40 0.41 -4.47
CA ARG A 63 6.41 1.38 -5.56
C ARG A 63 4.99 1.70 -6.03
N PRO A 64 4.74 2.92 -6.52
CA PRO A 64 3.52 3.22 -7.26
C PRO A 64 3.25 2.19 -8.38
N GLY A 65 2.00 1.75 -8.48
CA GLY A 65 1.55 0.75 -9.46
C GLY A 65 1.73 -0.71 -9.04
N GLN A 66 2.38 -1.00 -7.90
CA GLN A 66 2.50 -2.38 -7.39
C GLN A 66 1.30 -2.85 -6.56
N LEU A 67 0.38 -1.95 -6.23
CA LEU A 67 -0.75 -2.23 -5.34
C LEU A 67 -2.08 -2.10 -6.09
N VAL A 68 -3.09 -2.82 -5.62
CA VAL A 68 -4.48 -2.67 -6.01
C VAL A 68 -5.32 -2.44 -4.76
N ILE A 69 -6.30 -1.55 -4.82
CA ILE A 69 -7.21 -1.30 -3.71
C ILE A 69 -8.24 -2.43 -3.66
N VAL A 70 -8.36 -3.07 -2.52
CA VAL A 70 -9.36 -4.11 -2.24
C VAL A 70 -10.60 -3.53 -1.58
N ASP A 71 -10.43 -2.50 -0.75
CA ASP A 71 -11.51 -1.81 -0.06
C ASP A 71 -11.09 -0.37 0.30
N ARG A 72 -12.07 0.52 0.40
CA ARG A 72 -11.88 1.91 0.80
C ARG A 72 -12.87 2.24 1.91
N PRO A 73 -12.43 2.20 3.16
CA PRO A 73 -13.29 2.56 4.28
C PRO A 73 -13.82 3.99 4.13
N GLY A 74 -15.14 4.15 4.07
CA GLY A 74 -15.81 5.45 4.05
C GLY A 74 -16.32 5.94 2.68
N ASP A 75 -16.05 5.22 1.58
CA ASP A 75 -16.74 5.37 0.28
C ASP A 75 -17.94 4.40 0.16
#